data_AF-A0A960ZT62-F1
#
_entry.id   AF-A0A960ZT62-F1
#
_cell.length_a   1.000
_cell.length_b   1.000
_cell.length_c   1.000
_cell.angle_alpha   90.00
_cell.angle_beta   90.00
_cell.angle_gamma   90.00
#
_symmetry.space_group_name_H-M   'P 1'
#
loop_
_entity.id
_entity.type
_entity.pdbx_description
1 polymer ?
#
loop_
_entity_poly.entity_id
_entity_poly.type
_entity_poly.pdbx_seq_one_letter_code
_entity_poly.pdbx_strand_id
1 'polypeptide(L)'
;MRPLTLFLSILVLAGCTSLPPMPPEDAPIAQCPVCRHDRDLACLNVVKEKSTPRLTYQGRSYFFCSEGCREKCAHTPAKFIQP
;
A
#
# COMPACT_ATOMS: atom_id res chain seq x y z
N MET A 1 56.83 -13.52 -3.01
CA MET A 1 56.16 -12.91 -4.18
C MET A 1 54.66 -12.95 -3.89
N ARG A 2 54.10 -11.80 -3.46
CA ARG A 2 52.65 -11.54 -3.26
C ARG A 2 51.93 -11.55 -4.64
N PRO A 3 50.59 -11.45 -4.78
CA PRO A 3 49.51 -11.27 -3.77
C PRO A 3 48.23 -12.14 -4.04
N LEU A 4 47.39 -12.45 -3.06
CA LEU A 4 46.16 -11.68 -2.72
C LEU A 4 45.13 -11.57 -3.87
N THR A 5 44.31 -12.59 -4.07
CA THR A 5 42.98 -12.52 -4.74
C THR A 5 42.03 -13.36 -3.88
N LEU A 6 41.46 -12.85 -2.79
CA LEU A 6 40.43 -11.79 -2.80
C LEU A 6 39.29 -12.15 -3.76
N PHE A 7 38.60 -13.26 -3.49
CA PHE A 7 37.21 -13.46 -3.92
C PHE A 7 36.35 -13.82 -2.71
N LEU A 8 36.41 -12.91 -1.74
CA LEU A 8 35.34 -12.62 -0.79
C LEU A 8 34.21 -11.95 -1.59
N SER A 9 33.44 -12.72 -2.35
CA SER A 9 32.27 -12.27 -3.12
C SER A 9 31.47 -13.54 -3.42
N ILE A 10 30.26 -13.74 -2.92
CA ILE A 10 29.07 -12.92 -3.10
C ILE A 10 28.16 -13.16 -1.89
N LEU A 11 28.14 -12.23 -0.94
CA LEU A 11 27.10 -12.12 0.08
C LEU A 11 26.21 -10.94 -0.35
N VAL A 12 25.54 -11.09 -1.49
CA VAL A 12 24.58 -10.10 -2.03
C VAL A 12 23.22 -10.78 -2.16
N LEU A 13 22.68 -11.22 -1.02
CA LEU A 13 21.25 -11.47 -0.85
C LEU A 13 20.61 -10.29 -0.13
N ALA A 14 21.07 -9.06 -0.41
CA ALA A 14 20.24 -7.88 -0.23
C ALA A 14 19.21 -7.91 -1.37
N GLY A 15 18.20 -8.78 -1.23
CA GLY A 15 17.03 -8.76 -2.07
C GLY A 15 16.46 -7.35 -1.98
N CYS A 16 16.52 -6.61 -3.08
CA CYS A 16 15.78 -5.38 -3.25
C CYS A 16 14.30 -5.75 -3.18
N THR A 17 13.72 -5.77 -1.98
CA THR A 17 12.28 -5.76 -1.82
C THR A 17 11.82 -4.43 -2.40
N SER A 18 11.43 -4.45 -3.68
CA SER A 18 10.74 -3.35 -4.34
C SER A 18 9.41 -3.19 -3.65
N LEU A 19 9.41 -2.53 -2.50
CA LEU A 19 8.18 -2.10 -1.90
C LEU A 19 7.52 -1.16 -2.91
N PRO A 20 6.24 -1.37 -3.21
CA PRO A 20 5.47 -0.48 -4.06
C PRO A 20 5.66 0.96 -3.59
N PRO A 21 5.81 1.94 -4.51
CA PRO A 21 5.91 3.34 -4.13
C PRO A 21 4.68 3.71 -3.32
N MET A 22 4.93 4.05 -2.05
CA MET A 22 3.89 4.41 -1.11
C MET A 22 3.28 5.74 -1.58
N PRO A 23 1.96 5.86 -1.73
CA PRO A 23 1.37 7.18 -1.89
C PRO A 23 1.76 8.05 -0.69
N PRO A 24 2.03 9.35 -0.88
CA PRO A 24 2.41 10.24 0.20
C PRO A 24 1.38 10.17 1.33
N GLU A 25 1.81 9.71 2.51
CA GLU A 25 0.93 9.44 3.64
C GLU A 25 0.18 10.69 4.11
N ASP A 26 0.69 11.89 3.79
CA ASP A 26 0.12 13.17 4.17
C ASP A 26 -0.78 13.81 3.09
N ALA A 27 -0.96 13.18 1.92
CA ALA A 27 -1.81 13.76 0.87
C ALA A 27 -3.28 13.88 1.34
N PRO A 28 -3.92 15.07 1.25
CA PRO A 28 -5.26 15.30 1.84
C PRO A 28 -6.37 14.48 1.17
N ILE A 29 -6.11 13.92 0.00
CA ILE A 29 -7.04 13.09 -0.78
C ILE A 29 -6.43 11.70 -0.93
N ALA A 30 -7.25 10.66 -0.72
CA ALA A 30 -6.93 9.26 -0.99
C ALA A 30 -7.95 8.66 -1.98
N GLN A 31 -7.60 7.56 -2.63
CA GLN A 31 -8.55 6.81 -3.45
C GLN A 31 -9.11 5.63 -2.66
N CYS A 32 -10.43 5.45 -2.69
CA CYS A 32 -11.09 4.30 -2.08
C CYS A 32 -10.67 3.01 -2.81
N PRO A 33 -10.02 2.03 -2.12
CA PRO A 33 -9.56 0.80 -2.77
C PRO A 33 -10.68 -0.02 -3.42
N VAL A 34 -11.86 -0.02 -2.79
CA VAL A 34 -13.04 -0.73 -3.31
C VAL A 34 -13.56 -0.08 -4.59
N CYS A 35 -13.79 1.24 -4.57
CA CYS A 35 -14.25 1.95 -5.77
C CYS A 35 -13.21 1.90 -6.90
N ARG A 36 -11.91 1.94 -6.57
CA ARG A 36 -10.83 1.75 -7.54
C ARG A 36 -10.90 0.38 -8.21
N HIS A 37 -11.11 -0.67 -7.43
CA HIS A 37 -11.25 -2.04 -7.94
C HIS A 37 -12.52 -2.19 -8.80
N ASP A 38 -13.65 -1.68 -8.32
CA ASP A 38 -14.95 -1.78 -9.00
C ASP A 38 -15.07 -0.80 -10.19
N ARG A 39 -14.08 0.09 -10.39
CA ARG A 39 -14.07 1.20 -11.37
C ARG A 39 -15.25 2.16 -11.22
N ASP A 40 -15.69 2.37 -9.99
CA ASP A 40 -16.69 3.37 -9.65
C ASP A 40 -16.01 4.74 -9.44
N LEU A 41 -16.24 5.65 -10.38
CA LEU A 41 -15.67 7.00 -10.34
C LEU A 41 -16.50 8.00 -9.51
N ALA A 42 -17.74 7.66 -9.14
CA ALA A 42 -18.63 8.60 -8.45
C ALA A 42 -18.11 9.00 -7.07
N CYS A 43 -17.51 8.05 -6.34
CA CYS A 43 -17.00 8.25 -4.99
C CYS A 43 -15.55 7.76 -4.79
N LEU A 44 -14.75 7.70 -5.87
CA LEU A 44 -13.37 7.22 -5.85
C LEU A 44 -12.46 8.06 -4.95
N ASN A 45 -12.54 9.39 -5.05
CA ASN A 45 -11.66 10.30 -4.32
C ASN A 45 -12.27 10.64 -2.95
N VAL A 46 -11.51 10.44 -1.90
CA VAL A 46 -11.92 10.56 -0.50
C VAL A 46 -11.05 11.61 0.18
N VAL A 47 -11.67 12.61 0.79
CA VAL A 47 -10.97 13.56 1.67
C VAL A 47 -10.65 12.87 2.99
N LYS A 48 -9.40 12.96 3.45
CA LYS A 48 -8.97 12.36 4.70
C LYS A 48 -9.30 13.27 5.88
N GLU A 49 -10.31 12.88 6.64
CA GLU A 49 -10.74 13.52 7.88
C GLU A 49 -10.67 12.51 9.03
N LYS A 50 -10.81 13.01 10.26
CA LYS A 50 -10.78 12.16 11.46
C LYS A 50 -11.90 11.12 11.48
N SER A 51 -13.05 11.46 10.90
CA SER A 51 -14.25 10.62 10.79
C SER A 51 -14.24 9.71 9.55
N THR A 52 -13.31 9.91 8.60
CA THR A 52 -13.28 9.13 7.37
C THR A 52 -13.04 7.65 7.69
N PRO A 53 -13.89 6.73 7.19
CA PRO A 53 -13.71 5.31 7.38
C PRO A 53 -12.33 4.85 6.92
N ARG A 54 -11.62 4.11 7.77
CA ARG A 54 -10.26 3.66 7.50
C ARG A 54 -9.98 2.26 8.01
N LEU A 55 -9.06 1.58 7.33
CA LEU A 55 -8.59 0.24 7.68
C LEU A 55 -7.07 0.26 7.66
N THR A 56 -6.45 -0.25 8.73
CA THR A 56 -5.01 -0.48 8.74
C THR A 56 -4.72 -1.89 8.25
N TYR A 57 -3.92 -2.01 7.19
CA TYR A 57 -3.51 -3.29 6.61
C TYR A 57 -2.03 -3.22 6.25
N GLN A 58 -1.24 -4.21 6.71
CA GLN A 58 0.22 -4.25 6.53
C GLN A 58 0.95 -2.95 6.95
N GLY A 59 0.53 -2.36 8.08
CA GLY A 59 1.12 -1.14 8.62
C GLY A 59 0.70 0.16 7.91
N ARG A 60 -0.18 0.09 6.91
CA ARG A 60 -0.65 1.24 6.13
C ARG A 60 -2.12 1.53 6.40
N SER A 61 -2.50 2.79 6.43
CA SER A 61 -3.91 3.20 6.56
C SER A 61 -4.53 3.47 5.20
N TYR A 62 -5.62 2.75 4.89
CA TYR A 62 -6.44 2.94 3.70
C TYR A 62 -7.75 3.62 4.07
N PHE A 63 -8.20 4.56 3.23
CA PHE A 63 -9.39 5.37 3.47
C PHE A 63 -10.51 4.99 2.48
N PHE A 64 -11.76 5.06 2.93
CA PHE A 64 -12.92 4.59 2.16
C PHE A 64 -14.00 5.67 2.08
N CYS A 65 -14.75 5.67 0.99
CA CYS A 65 -15.85 6.60 0.75
C CYS A 65 -17.05 6.37 1.69
N SER A 66 -17.17 5.17 2.26
CA SER A 66 -18.26 4.77 3.15
C SER A 66 -17.83 3.60 4.05
N GLU A 67 -18.59 3.40 5.12
CA GLU A 67 -18.40 2.27 6.03
C GLU A 67 -18.58 0.93 5.31
N GLY A 68 -19.55 0.83 4.38
CA GLY A 68 -19.77 -0.37 3.57
C GLY A 68 -18.56 -0.73 2.69
N CYS A 69 -17.86 0.25 2.12
CA CYS A 69 -16.60 -0.02 1.41
C CYS A 69 -15.49 -0.46 2.37
N ARG A 70 -15.38 0.14 3.56
CA ARG A 70 -14.42 -0.30 4.58
C ARG A 70 -14.68 -1.75 5.00
N GLU A 71 -15.94 -2.12 5.25
CA GLU A 71 -16.35 -3.48 5.64
C GLU A 71 -16.09 -4.49 4.52
N LYS A 72 -16.53 -4.19 3.30
CA LYS A 72 -16.26 -5.03 2.11
C LYS A 72 -14.75 -5.29 1.95
N CYS A 73 -13.93 -4.26 2.19
CA CYS A 73 -12.48 -4.42 2.18
C CYS A 73 -11.97 -5.24 3.37
N ALA A 74 -12.46 -5.02 4.58
CA ALA A 74 -12.03 -5.73 5.80
C ALA A 74 -12.27 -7.25 5.71
N HIS A 75 -13.30 -7.70 4.99
CA HIS A 75 -13.54 -9.12 4.75
C HIS A 75 -12.52 -9.78 3.81
N THR A 76 -11.95 -9.04 2.87
CA THR A 76 -11.03 -9.59 1.86
C THR A 76 -10.01 -8.55 1.39
N PRO A 77 -9.13 -8.05 2.28
CA PRO A 77 -8.32 -6.86 2.00
C PRO A 77 -7.37 -7.07 0.82
N ALA A 78 -6.78 -8.25 0.68
CA ALA A 78 -5.90 -8.60 -0.44
C ALA A 78 -6.56 -8.49 -1.84
N LYS A 79 -7.90 -8.48 -1.92
CA LYS A 79 -8.63 -8.28 -3.18
C LYS A 79 -8.62 -6.82 -3.64
N PHE A 80 -8.66 -5.88 -2.69
CA PHE A 80 -8.81 -4.44 -2.96
C PHE A 80 -7.51 -3.67 -2.75
N ILE A 81 -6.66 -4.15 -1.87
CA ILE A 81 -5.37 -3.57 -1.52
C ILE A 81 -4.29 -4.49 -2.08
N GLN A 82 -3.74 -4.10 -3.22
CA GLN A 82 -2.53 -4.72 -3.75
C GLN A 82 -1.31 -4.05 -3.11
N PRO A 83 -0.22 -4.80 -2.87
CA PRO A 83 1.08 -4.22 -2.58
C PRO A 83 1.48 -3.35 -3.78
#